data_AF-A0A327RFN2-F1
#
_entry.id   AF-A0A327RFN2-F1
#
_cell.length_a   1.000
_cell.length_b   1.000
_cell.length_c   1.000
_cell.angle_alpha   90.00
_cell.angle_beta   90.00
_cell.angle_gamma   90.00
#
_symmetry.space_group_name_H-M   'P 1'
#
loop_
_entity.id
_entity.type
_entity.pdbx_description
1 polymer ?
#
loop_
_entity_poly.entity_id
_entity_poly.type
_entity_poly.pdbx_seq_one_letter_code
_entity_poly.pdbx_strand_id
1 'polypeptide(L)'
;MKIKILFTGIAFVIFSCGSSTEEDAAKRFCECAGDFTTEITKIRENSGEMNRESYNKALTEFKECADPGGELKKMEDAMSPEERKAYAERMQTLVKANCPDIVEAMGMDK
;
A
#
# COMPACT_ATOMS: atom_id res chain seq x y z
N MET A 1 17.30 -22.88 -51.86
CA MET A 1 15.88 -23.01 -51.46
C MET A 1 15.62 -22.08 -50.28
N LYS A 2 14.60 -21.23 -50.40
CA LYS A 2 14.04 -20.39 -49.32
C LYS A 2 12.87 -21.16 -48.68
N ILE A 3 12.73 -21.11 -47.35
CA ILE A 3 11.49 -21.19 -46.53
C ILE A 3 11.98 -21.25 -45.07
N LYS A 4 12.03 -20.09 -44.39
CA LYS A 4 11.04 -19.58 -43.41
C LYS A 4 11.02 -20.40 -42.12
N ILE A 5 11.99 -20.09 -41.23
CA ILE A 5 11.80 -20.36 -39.81
C ILE A 5 10.85 -19.27 -39.29
N LEU A 6 9.58 -19.63 -39.16
CA LEU A 6 8.61 -18.89 -38.36
C LEU A 6 9.02 -19.09 -36.90
N PHE A 7 9.83 -18.17 -36.38
CA PHE A 7 9.91 -17.94 -34.93
C PHE A 7 8.60 -17.28 -34.52
N THR A 8 7.59 -18.14 -34.30
CA THR A 8 6.30 -17.76 -33.75
C THR A 8 6.53 -17.26 -32.33
N GLY A 9 6.60 -15.93 -32.19
CA GLY A 9 6.02 -15.19 -31.08
C GLY A 9 6.37 -15.64 -29.67
N ILE A 10 7.65 -15.64 -29.31
CA ILE A 10 8.04 -15.31 -27.93
C ILE A 10 8.52 -13.87 -27.96
N ALA A 11 7.58 -12.95 -28.19
CA ALA A 11 7.74 -11.59 -27.71
C ALA A 11 7.24 -11.60 -26.27
N PHE A 12 8.01 -12.24 -25.39
CA PHE A 12 8.10 -11.81 -24.00
C PHE A 12 8.68 -10.39 -24.09
N VAL A 13 7.81 -9.41 -24.33
CA VAL A 13 8.20 -8.02 -24.24
C VAL A 13 8.44 -7.81 -22.76
N ILE A 14 9.72 -7.92 -22.45
CA ILE A 14 10.35 -7.50 -21.22
C ILE A 14 9.99 -6.02 -21.07
N PHE A 15 8.87 -5.72 -20.41
CA PHE A 15 8.65 -4.42 -19.81
C PHE A 15 9.38 -4.44 -18.47
N SER A 16 10.71 -4.36 -18.53
CA SER A 16 11.51 -3.94 -17.38
C SER A 16 11.20 -2.45 -17.11
N CYS A 17 11.09 -2.12 -15.82
CA CYS A 17 10.96 -0.78 -15.22
C CYS A 17 9.57 -0.15 -15.19
N GLY A 18 8.66 -0.72 -14.40
CA GLY A 18 7.67 0.06 -13.67
C GLY A 18 7.73 -0.43 -12.23
N SER A 19 7.93 0.46 -11.26
CA SER A 19 7.51 0.13 -9.90
C SER A 19 6.06 -0.34 -10.01
N SER A 20 5.76 -1.52 -9.47
CA SER A 20 4.40 -2.06 -9.54
C SER A 20 3.45 -1.04 -8.91
N THR A 21 2.19 -1.00 -9.34
CA THR A 21 1.15 -0.17 -8.71
C THR A 21 1.11 -0.36 -7.18
N GLU A 22 1.49 -1.56 -6.70
CA GLU A 22 1.65 -1.89 -5.28
C GLU A 22 2.87 -1.20 -4.64
N GLU A 23 4.03 -1.14 -5.31
CA GLU A 23 5.22 -0.41 -4.81
C GLU A 23 4.98 1.09 -4.71
N ASP A 24 4.33 1.69 -5.72
CA ASP A 24 3.99 3.11 -5.70
C ASP A 24 2.91 3.40 -4.64
N ALA A 25 1.93 2.52 -4.49
CA ALA A 25 0.96 2.60 -3.41
C ALA A 25 1.62 2.49 -2.03
N ALA A 26 2.62 1.62 -1.86
CA ALA A 26 3.35 1.47 -0.60
C ALA A 26 4.20 2.71 -0.28
N LYS A 27 4.88 3.30 -1.26
CA LYS A 27 5.60 4.58 -1.06
C LYS A 27 4.64 5.71 -0.69
N ARG A 28 3.53 5.82 -1.41
CA ARG A 28 2.52 6.84 -1.15
C ARG A 28 1.88 6.67 0.23
N PHE A 29 1.63 5.43 0.65
CA PHE A 29 1.23 5.11 2.02
C PHE A 29 2.24 5.67 3.02
N CYS A 30 3.54 5.42 2.83
CA CYS A 30 4.60 5.92 3.70
C CYS A 30 4.64 7.45 3.75
N GLU A 31 4.50 8.12 2.61
CA GLU A 31 4.50 9.59 2.52
C GLU A 31 3.29 10.22 3.23
N CYS A 32 2.13 9.56 3.17
CA CYS A 32 0.87 10.07 3.70
C CYS A 32 0.64 9.73 5.18
N ALA A 33 1.32 8.72 5.72
CA ALA A 33 1.04 8.17 7.04
C ALA A 33 1.57 9.00 8.22
N GLY A 34 2.30 10.11 8.00
CA GLY A 34 2.95 10.89 9.07
C GLY A 34 2.01 11.36 10.21
N ASP A 35 0.98 12.14 9.88
CA ASP A 35 0.07 12.65 10.91
C ASP A 35 -0.78 11.53 11.53
N PHE A 36 -1.15 10.54 10.73
CA PHE A 36 -1.93 9.40 11.18
C PHE A 36 -1.14 8.50 12.15
N THR A 37 0.12 8.20 11.85
CA THR A 37 1.02 7.43 12.73
C THR A 37 1.30 8.17 14.03
N THR A 38 1.38 9.50 13.99
CA THR A 38 1.50 10.34 15.18
C THR A 38 0.30 10.17 16.11
N GLU A 39 -0.92 10.20 15.58
CA GLU A 39 -2.14 9.98 16.38
C GLU A 39 -2.22 8.53 16.89
N ILE A 40 -1.87 7.52 16.10
CA ILE A 40 -1.81 6.12 16.56
C ILE A 40 -0.80 5.96 17.70
N THR A 41 0.38 6.57 17.58
CA THR A 41 1.43 6.50 18.61
C THR A 41 0.95 7.14 19.92
N LYS A 42 0.32 8.32 19.84
CA LYS A 42 -0.31 8.97 21.01
C LYS A 42 -1.34 8.06 21.68
N ILE A 43 -2.20 7.40 20.91
CA ILE A 43 -3.21 6.48 21.45
C ILE A 43 -2.55 5.29 22.15
N ARG A 44 -1.51 4.73 21.53
CA ARG A 44 -0.76 3.58 22.06
C ARG A 44 -0.03 3.91 23.36
N GLU A 45 0.58 5.09 23.44
CA GLU A 45 1.43 5.50 24.57
C GLU A 45 0.63 6.14 25.73
N ASN A 46 -0.49 6.81 25.46
CA ASN A 46 -1.26 7.56 26.49
C ASN A 46 -2.50 6.82 27.03
N SER A 47 -2.45 5.50 27.19
CA SER A 47 -3.45 4.71 27.97
C SER A 47 -4.95 4.94 27.65
N GLY A 48 -5.31 5.34 26.42
CA GLY A 48 -6.69 5.30 25.95
C GLY A 48 -7.44 6.64 25.81
N GLU A 49 -6.82 7.79 26.07
CA GLU A 49 -7.42 9.08 25.69
C GLU A 49 -7.20 9.37 24.20
N MET A 50 -8.04 8.75 23.37
CA MET A 50 -8.12 9.08 21.95
C MET A 50 -8.89 10.38 21.77
N ASN A 51 -8.22 11.44 21.30
CA ASN A 51 -8.91 12.58 20.73
C ASN A 51 -9.54 12.16 19.39
N ARG A 52 -10.83 11.80 19.45
CA ARG A 52 -11.57 11.27 18.30
C ARG A 52 -11.64 12.24 17.12
N GLU A 53 -11.68 13.54 17.38
CA GLU A 53 -11.69 14.56 16.32
C GLU A 53 -10.35 14.60 15.58
N SER A 54 -9.25 14.71 16.33
CA SER A 54 -7.88 14.70 15.79
C SER A 54 -7.59 13.42 15.00
N TYR A 55 -7.95 12.26 15.57
CA TYR A 55 -7.78 10.97 14.91
C TYR A 55 -8.58 10.87 13.61
N ASN A 56 -9.86 11.24 13.62
CA ASN A 56 -10.70 11.17 12.42
C ASN A 56 -10.21 12.11 11.33
N LYS A 57 -9.70 13.29 11.72
CA LYS A 57 -9.10 14.23 10.78
C LYS A 57 -7.85 13.61 10.14
N ALA A 58 -6.91 13.13 10.94
CA ALA A 58 -5.68 12.50 10.45
C ALA A 58 -5.97 11.25 9.58
N LEU A 59 -6.98 10.44 9.93
CA LEU A 59 -7.43 9.31 9.12
C LEU A 59 -8.02 9.75 7.77
N THR A 60 -8.78 10.84 7.75
CA THR A 60 -9.38 11.37 6.52
C THR A 60 -8.31 11.92 5.59
N GLU A 61 -7.41 12.75 6.12
CA GLU A 61 -6.27 13.31 5.38
C GLU A 61 -5.36 12.19 4.86
N PHE A 62 -5.10 11.17 5.67
CA PHE A 62 -4.37 9.98 5.25
C PHE A 62 -5.03 9.27 4.06
N LYS A 63 -6.35 9.00 4.13
CA LYS A 63 -7.08 8.32 3.04
C LYS A 63 -7.07 9.14 1.75
N GLU A 64 -7.32 10.44 1.85
CA GLU A 64 -7.32 11.33 0.70
C GLU A 64 -5.94 11.45 0.05
N CYS A 65 -4.88 11.42 0.87
CA CYS A 65 -3.50 11.45 0.40
C CYS A 65 -3.08 10.12 -0.24
N ALA A 66 -3.35 8.99 0.44
CA ALA A 66 -2.87 7.67 0.06
C ALA A 66 -3.64 7.07 -1.13
N ASP A 67 -4.94 7.33 -1.22
CA ASP A 67 -5.82 6.83 -2.29
C ASP A 67 -6.79 7.94 -2.77
N PRO A 68 -6.28 8.97 -3.47
CA PRO A 68 -7.12 10.04 -3.98
C PRO A 68 -8.16 9.48 -4.97
N GLY A 69 -9.45 9.60 -4.62
CA GLY A 69 -10.56 9.07 -5.42
C GLY A 69 -10.98 7.64 -5.07
N GLY A 70 -10.29 6.97 -4.16
CA GLY A 70 -10.69 5.68 -3.61
C GLY A 70 -10.52 4.50 -4.57
N GLU A 71 -9.63 4.60 -5.57
CA GLU A 71 -9.47 3.58 -6.60
C GLU A 71 -8.80 2.32 -6.06
N LEU A 72 -7.80 2.46 -5.18
CA LEU A 72 -7.19 1.30 -4.50
C LEU A 72 -8.20 0.60 -3.62
N LYS A 73 -9.01 1.36 -2.87
CA LYS A 73 -10.09 0.80 -2.06
C LYS A 73 -11.13 0.07 -2.90
N LYS A 74 -11.55 0.61 -4.05
CA LYS A 74 -12.47 -0.07 -4.97
C LYS A 74 -11.88 -1.37 -5.50
N MET A 75 -10.59 -1.37 -5.83
CA MET A 75 -9.87 -2.57 -6.26
C MET A 75 -9.87 -3.62 -5.16
N GLU A 76 -9.49 -3.26 -3.93
CA GLU A 76 -9.52 -4.17 -2.77
C GLU A 76 -10.92 -4.70 -2.47
N ASP A 77 -11.94 -3.84 -2.53
CA ASP A 77 -13.33 -4.20 -2.25
C ASP A 77 -13.90 -5.16 -3.31
N ALA A 78 -13.37 -5.14 -4.54
CA ALA A 78 -13.71 -6.07 -5.62
C ALA A 78 -12.99 -7.42 -5.55
N MET A 79 -11.92 -7.53 -4.74
CA MET A 79 -11.20 -8.80 -4.54
C MET A 79 -11.99 -9.77 -3.66
N SER A 80 -11.80 -11.08 -3.91
CA SER A 80 -12.21 -12.12 -2.98
C SER A 80 -11.49 -11.99 -1.63
N PRO A 81 -12.01 -12.62 -0.55
CA PRO A 81 -11.34 -12.60 0.74
C PRO A 81 -9.90 -13.14 0.70
N GLU A 82 -9.65 -14.21 -0.05
CA GLU A 82 -8.31 -14.79 -0.20
C GLU A 82 -7.35 -13.84 -0.94
N GLU A 83 -7.81 -13.24 -2.04
CA GLU A 83 -7.01 -12.29 -2.82
C GLU A 83 -6.71 -11.02 -2.02
N ARG A 84 -7.70 -10.51 -1.27
CA ARG A 84 -7.53 -9.35 -0.39
C ARG A 84 -6.52 -9.62 0.71
N LYS A 85 -6.54 -10.83 1.29
CA LYS A 85 -5.54 -11.25 2.28
C LYS A 85 -4.13 -11.27 1.65
N ALA A 86 -3.98 -11.89 0.49
CA ALA A 86 -2.70 -11.94 -0.20
C ALA A 86 -2.19 -10.54 -0.60
N TYR A 87 -3.08 -9.64 -1.03
CA TYR A 87 -2.77 -8.25 -1.31
C TYR A 87 -2.31 -7.50 -0.06
N ALA A 88 -3.03 -7.65 1.06
CA ALA A 88 -2.65 -7.05 2.33
C ALA A 88 -1.25 -7.50 2.82
N GLU A 89 -0.94 -8.80 2.70
CA GLU A 89 0.39 -9.35 3.05
C GLU A 89 1.51 -8.76 2.17
N ARG A 90 1.27 -8.59 0.86
CA ARG A 90 2.23 -7.94 -0.05
C ARG A 90 2.42 -6.47 0.29
N MET A 91 1.33 -5.71 0.48
CA MET A 91 1.39 -4.31 0.86
C MET A 91 2.12 -4.11 2.19
N GLN A 92 1.83 -4.93 3.21
CA GLN A 92 2.54 -4.90 4.48
C GLN A 92 4.04 -5.13 4.30
N THR A 93 4.43 -6.09 3.45
CA THR A 93 5.84 -6.36 3.13
C THR A 93 6.50 -5.15 2.46
N LEU A 94 5.82 -4.52 1.49
CA LEU A 94 6.32 -3.35 0.77
C LEU A 94 6.42 -2.13 1.68
N VAL A 95 5.42 -1.88 2.52
CA VAL A 95 5.44 -0.78 3.50
C VAL A 95 6.56 -1.00 4.52
N LYS A 96 6.76 -2.23 5.00
CA LYS A 96 7.87 -2.57 5.91
C LYS A 96 9.25 -2.34 5.27
N ALA A 97 9.38 -2.60 3.98
CA ALA A 97 10.62 -2.35 3.24
C ALA A 97 10.87 -0.85 2.99
N ASN A 98 9.81 -0.06 2.76
CA ASN A 98 9.93 1.36 2.41
C ASN A 98 9.95 2.30 3.63
N CYS A 99 9.18 2.00 4.68
CA CYS A 99 9.06 2.83 5.89
C CYS A 99 8.88 1.97 7.16
N PRO A 100 9.95 1.30 7.64
CA PRO A 100 9.89 0.45 8.83
C PRO A 100 9.42 1.18 10.09
N ASP A 101 9.78 2.46 10.26
CA ASP A 101 9.37 3.28 11.41
C ASP A 101 7.84 3.45 11.48
N ILE A 102 7.19 3.57 10.32
CA ILE A 102 5.73 3.67 10.21
C ILE A 102 5.08 2.33 10.54
N VAL A 103 5.67 1.22 10.11
CA VAL A 103 5.21 -0.13 10.47
C VAL A 103 5.27 -0.35 11.99
N GLU A 104 6.35 0.07 12.64
CA GLU A 104 6.48 0.00 14.09
C GLU A 104 5.47 0.90 14.80
N ALA A 105 5.30 2.16 14.35
CA ALA A 105 4.33 3.09 14.92
C ALA A 105 2.89 2.56 14.81
N MET A 106 2.55 1.93 13.70
CA MET A 106 1.22 1.38 13.45
C MET A 106 0.99 -0.01 14.05
N GLY A 107 2.02 -0.64 14.61
CA GLY A 107 1.94 -2.01 15.13
C GLY A 107 1.69 -3.05 14.04
N MET A 108 2.14 -2.77 12.81
CA MET A 108 2.06 -3.64 11.65
C MET A 108 3.25 -4.63 11.57
N ASP A 109 4.07 -4.69 12.61
CA ASP A 109 5.27 -5.52 12.72
C ASP A 109 5.00 -6.93 13.28
N LYS A 110 3.78 -7.19 13.77
CA LYS A 110 3.36 -8.42 14.47
C LYS A 110 2.49 -9.34 13.63
#